data_AF-A0A158KA15-F1
#
_entry.id   AF-A0A158KA15-F1
#
_cell.length_a   1.000
_cell.length_b   1.000
_cell.length_c   1.000
_cell.angle_alpha   90.00
_cell.angle_beta   90.00
_cell.angle_gamma   90.00
#
_symmetry.space_group_name_H-M   'P 1'
#
loop_
_entity.id
_entity.type
_entity.pdbx_description
1 polymer ?
#
loop_
_entity_poly.entity_id
_entity_poly.type
_entity_poly.pdbx_seq_one_letter_code
_entity_poly.pdbx_strand_id
1 'polypeptide(L)'
;MARRCPASTRCSGRRSISSSRLAALDVPALKRFKNGWGVGVIGGWVQQIGNDTGGVANLTNGANGNSVGLGPLVTWGGKVGKTAISAALRWVNEVEAHNRPKGIAVEPSLSATFE
;
A
#
# COMPACT_ATOMS: atom_id res chain seq x y z
N MET A 1 -0.42 -53.93 11.01
CA MET A 1 0.80 -53.29 11.59
C MET A 1 0.60 -51.78 11.60
N ALA A 2 0.17 -51.21 12.73
CA ALA A 2 -0.03 -49.77 12.90
C ALA A 2 1.23 -49.15 13.49
N ARG A 3 1.80 -48.12 12.84
CA ARG A 3 2.93 -47.36 13.40
C ARG A 3 2.40 -46.41 14.48
N ARG A 4 2.59 -46.79 15.73
CA ARG A 4 2.44 -45.91 16.91
C ARG A 4 3.45 -44.77 16.79
N CYS A 5 2.99 -43.53 16.84
CA CYS A 5 3.86 -42.40 17.14
C CYS A 5 4.16 -42.37 18.65
N PRO A 6 5.42 -42.20 19.07
CA PRO A 6 5.78 -42.07 20.47
C PRO A 6 5.43 -40.67 21.00
N ALA A 7 5.00 -40.63 22.25
CA ALA A 7 4.71 -39.41 23.00
C ALA A 7 6.00 -38.68 23.38
N SER A 8 6.58 -37.88 22.47
CA SER A 8 7.61 -36.86 22.79
C SER A 8 8.10 -36.10 21.55
N THR A 9 7.22 -35.64 20.66
CA THR A 9 7.63 -34.58 19.72
C THR A 9 6.43 -33.70 19.44
N ARG A 10 6.50 -32.47 19.94
CA ARG A 10 5.60 -31.37 19.63
C ARG A 10 5.43 -31.34 18.10
N CYS A 11 4.26 -31.74 17.60
CA CYS A 11 3.88 -31.49 16.21
C CYS A 11 3.94 -29.97 16.03
N SER A 12 5.08 -29.50 15.51
CA SER A 12 5.26 -28.14 15.06
C SER A 12 4.34 -27.97 13.85
N GLY A 13 3.07 -27.70 14.13
CA GLY A 13 2.11 -27.22 13.15
C GLY A 13 2.76 -26.04 12.48
N ARG A 14 3.11 -26.23 11.21
CA ARG A 14 3.64 -25.19 10.34
C ARG A 14 2.53 -24.14 10.27
N ARG A 15 2.60 -23.11 11.12
CA ARG A 15 1.69 -21.97 11.09
C ARG A 15 1.96 -21.29 9.76
N SER A 16 1.18 -21.67 8.76
CA SER A 16 1.18 -21.01 7.45
C SER A 16 0.65 -19.61 7.69
N ILE A 17 1.55 -18.66 7.89
CA ILE A 17 1.22 -17.24 7.85
C ILE A 17 0.83 -16.96 6.41
N SER A 18 -0.47 -16.93 6.13
CA SER A 18 -0.98 -16.48 4.83
C SER A 18 -1.00 -14.97 4.84
N SER A 19 -0.14 -14.32 4.05
CA SER A 19 -0.21 -12.88 3.87
C SER A 19 -1.55 -12.49 3.26
N SER A 20 -2.31 -11.62 3.91
CA SER A 20 -3.48 -10.98 3.31
C SER A 20 -3.09 -10.28 2.00
N ARG A 21 -3.88 -10.45 0.93
CA ARG A 21 -3.63 -9.73 -0.33
C ARG A 21 -4.13 -8.29 -0.21
N LEU A 22 -3.36 -7.33 -0.73
CA LEU A 22 -3.74 -5.92 -0.79
C LEU A 22 -4.04 -5.55 -2.25
N ALA A 23 -5.15 -4.87 -2.48
CA ALA A 23 -5.44 -4.18 -3.73
C ALA A 23 -5.48 -2.67 -3.49
N ALA A 24 -4.86 -1.90 -4.38
CA ALA A 24 -4.84 -0.45 -4.33
C ALA A 24 -5.17 0.12 -5.71
N LEU A 25 -5.98 1.18 -5.73
CA LEU A 25 -6.36 1.93 -6.92
C LEU A 25 -6.12 3.41 -6.64
N ASP A 26 -5.27 4.05 -7.45
CA ASP A 26 -5.00 5.48 -7.37
C ASP A 26 -5.49 6.19 -8.64
N VAL A 27 -6.19 7.32 -8.45
CA VAL A 27 -6.75 8.16 -9.52
C VAL A 27 -6.24 9.59 -9.37
N PRO A 28 -5.30 10.04 -10.23
CA PRO A 28 -4.81 11.41 -10.22
C PRO A 28 -5.54 12.31 -11.22
N ALA A 29 -5.76 13.57 -10.85
CA ALA A 29 -6.18 14.65 -11.74
C ALA A 29 -5.11 15.76 -11.68
N LEU A 30 -4.40 15.99 -12.80
CA LEU A 30 -3.19 16.83 -12.84
C LEU A 30 -3.26 17.89 -13.94
N LYS A 31 -2.97 19.15 -13.58
CA LYS A 31 -2.63 20.21 -14.52
C LYS A 31 -1.12 20.25 -14.72
N ARG A 32 -0.66 20.09 -15.97
CA ARG A 32 0.76 20.22 -16.34
C ARG A 32 1.06 21.60 -16.92
N PHE A 33 2.23 22.12 -16.59
CA PHE A 33 2.77 23.38 -17.06
C PHE A 33 3.95 23.14 -18.01
N LYS A 34 4.23 24.11 -18.88
CA LYS A 34 5.32 24.03 -19.87
C LYS A 34 6.72 23.96 -19.27
N ASN A 35 6.88 24.37 -18.01
CA ASN A 35 8.15 24.39 -17.28
C ASN A 35 8.46 23.07 -16.55
N GLY A 36 7.74 21.99 -16.86
CA GLY A 36 7.95 20.67 -16.27
C GLY A 36 7.22 20.42 -14.96
N TRP A 37 6.67 21.46 -14.33
CA TRP A 37 5.85 21.31 -13.13
C TRP A 37 4.44 20.81 -13.46
N GLY A 38 3.85 20.09 -12.52
CA GLY A 38 2.44 19.74 -12.51
C GLY A 38 1.89 19.80 -11.10
N VAL A 39 0.63 20.22 -10.98
CA VAL A 39 -0.09 20.28 -9.70
C VAL A 39 -1.47 19.68 -9.89
N GLY A 40 -1.98 19.05 -8.84
CA GLY A 40 -3.23 18.31 -8.94
C GLY A 40 -3.67 17.70 -7.63
N VAL A 41 -4.60 16.77 -7.74
CA VAL A 41 -5.11 15.96 -6.64
C VAL A 41 -5.00 14.49 -7.00
N ILE A 42 -4.90 13.65 -5.97
CA ILE A 42 -4.87 12.20 -6.09
C ILE A 42 -5.83 11.60 -5.07
N GLY A 43 -6.73 10.74 -5.55
CA GLY A 43 -7.58 9.91 -4.72
C GLY A 43 -7.09 8.47 -4.75
N GLY A 44 -7.12 7.77 -3.63
CA GLY A 44 -6.69 6.38 -3.50
C GLY A 44 -7.73 5.54 -2.78
N TRP A 45 -7.95 4.31 -3.24
CA TRP A 45 -8.74 3.30 -2.54
C TRP A 45 -7.87 2.08 -2.30
N VAL A 46 -7.73 1.66 -1.04
CA VAL A 46 -7.02 0.44 -0.66
C VAL A 46 -8.01 -0.54 -0.04
N GLN A 47 -8.00 -1.79 -0.51
CA GLN A 47 -8.82 -2.88 0.00
C GLN A 47 -7.96 -4.09 0.34
N GLN A 48 -8.15 -4.63 1.54
CA GLN A 48 -7.61 -5.95 1.89
C GLN A 48 -8.52 -7.03 1.34
N ILE A 49 -7.98 -7.88 0.48
CA ILE A 49 -8.65 -9.04 -0.15
C ILE A 49 -8.04 -10.29 0.49
N GLY A 50 -8.25 -10.49 1.80
CA GLY A 50 -7.78 -11.69 2.48
C GLY A 50 -8.05 -11.68 3.97
N ASN A 51 -8.63 -12.78 4.47
CA ASN A 51 -8.77 -13.01 5.90
C ASN A 51 -7.49 -13.67 6.44
N ASP A 52 -6.91 -13.10 7.49
CA ASP A 52 -5.88 -13.79 8.27
C ASP A 52 -6.50 -14.98 9.01
N THR A 53 -6.05 -16.20 8.73
CA THR A 53 -6.43 -17.38 9.52
C THR A 53 -5.48 -17.51 10.71
N GLY A 54 -5.93 -17.13 11.91
CA GLY A 54 -5.17 -17.28 13.16
C GLY A 54 -5.92 -16.73 14.38
N GLY A 55 -5.65 -17.26 15.59
CA GLY A 55 -6.48 -17.12 16.81
C GLY A 55 -6.75 -15.70 17.35
N VAL A 56 -6.14 -14.66 16.78
CA VAL A 56 -6.46 -13.24 17.06
C VAL A 56 -7.55 -12.67 16.15
N ALA A 57 -7.92 -13.39 15.08
CA ALA A 57 -8.91 -12.96 14.07
C ALA A 57 -10.37 -13.02 14.58
N ASN A 58 -10.64 -13.71 15.69
CA ASN A 58 -11.98 -13.78 16.30
C ASN A 58 -12.33 -12.56 17.18
N LEU A 59 -11.38 -11.65 17.45
CA LEU A 59 -11.64 -10.44 18.24
C LEU A 59 -11.98 -9.22 17.37
N THR A 60 -11.77 -9.27 16.06
CA THR A 60 -11.90 -8.11 15.14
C THR A 60 -12.87 -8.31 13.98
N ASN A 61 -13.64 -9.40 13.97
CA ASN A 61 -14.67 -9.69 12.95
C ASN A 61 -14.15 -9.60 11.49
N GLY A 62 -12.96 -10.16 11.24
CA GLY A 62 -12.34 -10.20 9.91
C GLY A 62 -11.65 -8.89 9.52
N ALA A 63 -10.38 -8.98 9.12
CA ALA A 63 -9.56 -7.84 8.71
C ALA A 63 -9.93 -7.33 7.29
N ASN A 64 -11.22 -7.17 6.97
CA ASN A 64 -11.67 -6.47 5.77
C ASN A 64 -11.59 -4.95 5.98
N GLY A 65 -10.39 -4.44 6.21
CA GLY A 65 -10.17 -2.99 6.28
C GLY A 65 -10.08 -2.41 4.88
N ASN A 66 -10.86 -1.37 4.61
CA ASN A 66 -10.69 -0.48 3.46
C ASN A 66 -10.19 0.89 3.95
N SER A 67 -9.48 1.60 3.08
CA SER A 67 -9.22 3.02 3.28
C SER A 67 -9.40 3.79 1.98
N VAL A 68 -9.93 5.00 2.11
CA VAL A 68 -10.05 5.96 1.03
C VAL A 68 -9.28 7.21 1.43
N GLY A 69 -8.38 7.62 0.56
CA GLY A 69 -7.55 8.81 0.75
C GLY A 69 -7.75 9.82 -0.36
N LEU A 70 -7.60 11.10 -0.02
CA LEU A 70 -7.57 12.20 -0.99
C LEU A 70 -6.49 13.19 -0.58
N GLY A 71 -5.78 13.73 -1.57
CA GLY A 71 -4.62 14.56 -1.29
C GLY A 71 -4.15 15.42 -2.45
N PRO A 72 -3.40 16.51 -2.19
CA PRO A 72 -2.66 17.19 -3.24
C PRO A 72 -1.53 16.33 -3.80
N LEU A 73 -1.22 16.58 -5.08
CA LEU A 73 -0.13 15.97 -5.83
C LEU A 73 0.66 17.07 -6.54
N VAL A 74 1.97 17.09 -6.35
CA VAL A 74 2.90 17.93 -7.09
C VAL A 74 3.86 17.03 -7.86
N THR A 75 4.14 17.36 -9.10
CA THR A 75 5.09 16.63 -9.95
C THR A 75 6.06 17.59 -10.60
N TRP A 76 7.27 17.12 -10.88
CA TRP A 76 8.23 17.80 -11.73
C TRP A 76 8.86 16.80 -12.70
N GLY A 77 9.05 17.22 -13.95
CA GLY A 77 9.75 16.43 -14.96
C GLY A 77 10.64 17.32 -15.80
N GLY A 78 11.88 16.90 -16.00
CA GLY A 78 12.86 17.68 -16.74
C GLY A 78 14.06 16.85 -17.18
N LYS A 79 15.00 17.53 -17.83
CA LYS A 79 16.29 16.95 -18.20
C LYS A 79 17.40 17.73 -17.51
N VAL A 80 18.36 17.00 -16.96
CA VAL A 80 19.61 17.56 -16.42
C VAL A 80 20.75 16.98 -17.25
N GLY A 81 21.31 17.80 -18.14
CA GLY A 81 22.21 17.31 -19.19
C GLY A 81 21.48 16.30 -20.10
N LYS A 82 21.98 15.06 -20.16
CA LYS A 82 21.37 13.95 -20.91
C LYS A 82 20.39 13.12 -20.08
N THR A 83 20.39 13.27 -18.76
CA THR A 83 19.59 12.45 -17.85
C THR A 83 18.18 12.99 -17.75
N ALA A 84 17.19 12.15 -18.04
CA ALA A 84 15.79 12.45 -17.76
C ALA A 84 15.50 12.22 -16.27
N ILE A 85 14.91 13.22 -15.60
CA ILE A 85 14.58 13.16 -14.18
C ILE A 85 13.09 13.47 -14.02
N SER A 86 12.42 12.70 -13.17
CA SER A 86 11.06 13.01 -12.70
C SER A 86 10.96 12.85 -11.20
N ALA A 87 10.22 13.76 -10.58
CA ALA A 87 9.91 13.75 -9.15
C ALA A 87 8.40 13.91 -8.95
N ALA A 88 7.88 13.33 -7.88
CA ALA A 88 6.53 13.60 -7.41
C ALA A 88 6.48 13.69 -5.88
N LEU A 89 5.51 14.44 -5.38
CA LEU A 89 5.16 14.52 -3.98
C LEU A 89 3.65 14.34 -3.87
N ARG A 90 3.22 13.24 -3.25
CA ARG A 90 1.82 13.02 -2.89
C ARG A 90 1.66 13.22 -1.39
N TRP A 91 0.62 13.93 -1.00
CA TRP A 91 0.24 14.11 0.40
C TRP A 91 -1.21 13.69 0.51
N VAL A 92 -1.46 12.45 0.92
CA VAL A 92 -2.78 11.84 0.95
C VAL A 92 -3.28 11.78 2.39
N ASN A 93 -4.45 12.37 2.63
CA ASN A 93 -5.13 12.26 3.92
C ASN A 93 -6.16 11.15 3.82
N GLU A 94 -6.18 10.24 4.78
CA GLU A 94 -7.22 9.21 4.85
C GLU A 94 -8.54 9.83 5.33
N VAL A 95 -9.51 9.90 4.42
CA VAL A 95 -10.84 10.46 4.68
C VAL A 95 -11.68 9.45 5.45
N GLU A 96 -11.66 8.20 4.99
CA GLU A 96 -12.38 7.08 5.59
C GLU A 96 -11.43 5.89 5.75
N ALA A 97 -11.43 5.31 6.94
CA ALA A 97 -10.64 4.15 7.27
C ALA A 97 -11.45 3.27 8.22
N HIS A 98 -11.64 2.01 7.86
CA HIS A 98 -12.28 1.01 8.72
C HIS A 98 -11.21 0.04 9.24
N ASN A 99 -11.22 -0.22 10.54
CA ASN A 99 -10.24 -1.08 11.22
C ASN A 99 -8.77 -0.64 11.06
N ARG A 100 -8.51 0.67 10.86
CA ARG A 100 -7.15 1.27 10.78
C ARG A 100 -7.11 2.68 11.38
N PRO A 101 -5.95 3.12 11.92
CA PRO A 101 -5.77 4.51 12.35
C PRO A 101 -5.83 5.46 11.15
N LYS A 102 -6.71 6.47 11.20
CA LYS A 102 -6.73 7.55 10.21
C LYS A 102 -5.41 8.31 10.26
N GLY A 103 -4.78 8.49 9.10
CA GLY A 103 -3.47 9.13 9.01
C GLY A 103 -3.32 10.07 7.83
N ILE A 104 -2.12 10.67 7.81
CA ILE A 104 -1.62 11.47 6.71
C ILE A 104 -0.41 10.72 6.14
N ALA A 105 -0.45 10.40 4.85
CA ALA A 105 0.66 9.83 4.11
C ALA A 105 1.31 10.91 3.25
N VAL A 106 2.60 11.17 3.48
CA VAL A 106 3.41 12.05 2.62
C VAL A 106 4.48 11.19 1.96
N GLU A 107 4.44 11.12 0.63
CA GLU A 107 5.25 10.16 -0.11
C GLU A 107 5.95 10.87 -1.28
N PRO A 108 7.26 11.13 -1.15
CA PRO A 108 8.08 11.62 -2.25
C PRO A 108 8.50 10.46 -3.14
N SER A 109 8.58 10.71 -4.45
CA SER A 109 9.21 9.82 -5.41
C SER A 109 10.16 10.57 -6.31
N LEU A 110 11.25 9.91 -6.68
CA LEU A 110 12.27 10.42 -7.59
C LEU A 110 12.73 9.28 -8.48
N SER A 111 12.83 9.55 -9.78
CA SER A 111 13.35 8.61 -10.76
C SER A 111 14.24 9.34 -11.76
N ALA A 112 15.31 8.65 -12.17
CA ALA A 112 16.24 9.11 -13.18
C ALA A 112 16.52 7.99 -14.18
N THR A 113 16.59 8.33 -15.46
CA THR A 113 16.93 7.39 -16.54
C THR A 113 18.26 7.80 -17.16
N PHE A 114 19.20 6.85 -17.19
CA PHE A 114 20.55 7.00 -17.73
C PHE A 114 20.65 6.22 -19.05
N GLU A 115 21.36 6.79 -20.03
CA GLU A 115 21.71 6.17 -21.31
C GLU A 115 23.14 5.64 -21.27
#